data_AF-A0AAV6K9Y1-F1
#
_entry.id   AF-A0AAV6K9Y1-F1
#
_cell.length_a   1.000
_cell.length_b   1.000
_cell.length_c   1.000
_cell.angle_alpha   90.00
_cell.angle_beta   90.00
_cell.angle_gamma   90.00
#
_symmetry.space_group_name_H-M   'P 1'
#
loop_
_entity.id
_entity.type
_entity.pdbx_description
1 polymer ?
#
loop_
_entity_poly.entity_id
_entity_poly.type
_entity_poly.pdbx_seq_one_letter_code
_entity_poly.pdbx_strand_id
1 'polypeptide(L)'
;METKNNKVFLETIHRKLGFCSTTYVDPVGLSGGLALWWKIEVDIDIETSSKNIVHTIISDKSNSSVWAASFIYGSPNREGRDQVWDDLMGIGRTEILPWLCIGNFNEILSSEDKMGGNNPNPARFTSFHGMLSVCGLFDLGFKGPKFTWRNNRRDGDLIMERIDMAFANAKWRELHNQAMVFVDAAIGSDHNPLILNTSFPMQKVGKPFRFESFWTTKESCKSIIEEAWAVEYEGTKMVKVCKKLRGCKEKLKKKLELGFNPDYLVTEKIIKGKLEDLWQKDAMFWHQRSRIKWLQMGDKNSRFFHLSTIQRRQRNQIVKLKDDSDLWKTEANDIAVVYFVGNLVTWRTLAIIGIIPCMVQVVGVFFIPELVKIGKEKDLEATLQRLRGKDADVSQEAAEIRDYFEIVQQLPKARFLDMFQRKYAHSLTVALMVKSSFYKFVTFEVPKTLSFLNCHEHNLNQNKDLTAILVFSGIQLYVATAVGCRVRVTDSHANTLLPLDIKGSAGSLITFCNWASAWVVSYGYIFILDWNPAGTFFILAGICASTVVFVAKLVPETKGRTLEEIQASLTLFT
;
A
#
# COMPACT_ATOMS: atom_id res chain seq x y z
N MET A 1 5.48 -13.99 30.88
CA MET A 1 6.18 -15.09 31.57
C MET A 1 7.23 -14.49 32.49
N GLU A 2 7.59 -15.19 33.57
CA GLU A 2 8.48 -14.73 34.65
C GLU A 2 7.92 -13.58 35.48
N THR A 3 6.84 -13.85 36.22
CA THR A 3 6.10 -12.84 36.98
C THR A 3 6.89 -12.25 38.14
N LYS A 4 7.79 -13.04 38.78
CA LYS A 4 8.59 -12.66 39.96
C LYS A 4 7.78 -12.06 41.11
N ASN A 5 6.47 -12.31 41.13
CA ASN A 5 5.52 -11.72 42.05
C ASN A 5 4.50 -12.77 42.46
N ASN A 6 3.98 -12.60 43.67
CA ASN A 6 2.94 -13.48 44.20
C ASN A 6 1.59 -13.24 43.51
N LYS A 7 0.70 -14.23 43.65
CA LYS A 7 -0.68 -14.19 43.15
C LYS A 7 -1.45 -12.93 43.56
N VAL A 8 -1.34 -12.47 44.81
CA VAL A 8 -2.11 -11.31 45.33
C VAL A 8 -1.80 -10.03 44.56
N PHE A 9 -0.53 -9.80 44.25
CA PHE A 9 -0.12 -8.65 43.44
C PHE A 9 -0.65 -8.76 42.01
N LEU A 10 -0.51 -9.93 41.39
CA LEU A 10 -0.98 -10.18 40.02
C LEU A 10 -2.51 -10.09 39.90
N GLU A 11 -3.23 -10.45 40.96
CA GLU A 11 -4.69 -10.29 41.03
C GLU A 11 -5.14 -8.83 40.97
N THR A 12 -4.31 -7.91 41.44
CA THR A 12 -4.58 -6.48 41.34
C THR A 12 -4.36 -5.97 39.92
N ILE A 13 -3.39 -6.52 39.20
CA ILE A 13 -3.05 -6.12 37.83
C ILE A 13 -4.08 -6.64 36.82
N HIS A 14 -4.42 -7.94 36.85
CA HIS A 14 -5.31 -8.50 35.82
C HIS A 14 -6.70 -7.82 35.83
N ARG A 15 -7.20 -7.49 37.03
CA ARG A 15 -8.47 -6.76 37.20
C ARG A 15 -8.42 -5.37 36.60
N LYS A 16 -7.31 -4.63 36.79
CA LYS A 16 -7.09 -3.32 36.17
C LYS A 16 -7.01 -3.39 34.65
N LEU A 17 -6.50 -4.50 34.11
CA LEU A 17 -6.40 -4.74 32.67
C LEU A 17 -7.68 -5.32 32.04
N GLY A 18 -8.72 -5.57 32.84
CA GLY A 18 -10.02 -6.03 32.35
C GLY A 18 -10.08 -7.50 31.93
N PHE A 19 -9.20 -8.36 32.46
CA PHE A 19 -9.30 -9.81 32.28
C PHE A 19 -10.28 -10.41 33.30
N CYS A 20 -11.10 -11.37 32.87
CA CYS A 20 -12.16 -11.96 33.70
C CYS A 20 -11.70 -13.22 34.44
N SER A 21 -10.76 -13.96 33.85
CA SER A 21 -10.35 -15.28 34.32
C SER A 21 -8.83 -15.41 34.28
N THR A 22 -8.28 -16.22 35.19
CA THR A 22 -6.83 -16.28 35.40
C THR A 22 -6.36 -17.63 35.94
N THR A 23 -5.10 -17.97 35.66
CA THR A 23 -4.33 -18.98 36.42
C THR A 23 -2.92 -18.49 36.68
N TYR A 24 -2.31 -19.02 37.75
CA TYR A 24 -1.00 -18.62 38.23
C TYR A 24 -0.16 -19.83 38.61
N VAL A 25 1.13 -19.70 38.38
CA VAL A 25 2.15 -20.57 38.97
C VAL A 25 3.06 -19.67 39.78
N ASP A 26 3.20 -19.95 41.07
CA ASP A 26 3.98 -19.10 41.96
C ASP A 26 5.48 -19.15 41.62
N PRO A 27 6.22 -18.04 41.83
CA PRO A 27 7.66 -18.03 41.69
C PRO A 27 8.34 -18.90 42.78
N VAL A 28 9.51 -19.43 42.46
CA VAL A 28 10.38 -20.09 43.44
C VAL A 28 11.44 -19.09 43.87
N GLY A 29 11.26 -18.51 45.07
CA GLY A 29 12.11 -17.42 45.55
C GLY A 29 11.93 -16.16 44.70
N LEU A 30 13.04 -15.64 44.15
CA LEU A 30 13.07 -14.44 43.30
C LEU A 30 12.94 -14.75 41.79
N SER A 31 12.72 -16.01 41.43
CA SER A 31 12.80 -16.49 40.05
C SER A 31 11.54 -17.22 39.61
N GLY A 32 11.23 -17.11 38.32
CA GLY A 32 10.10 -17.79 37.70
C GLY A 32 8.75 -17.13 37.99
N GLY A 33 7.74 -17.98 38.08
CA GLY A 33 6.34 -17.58 38.17
C GLY A 33 5.71 -17.34 36.80
N LEU A 34 4.48 -17.83 36.62
CA LEU A 34 3.71 -17.72 35.38
C LEU A 34 2.32 -17.16 35.68
N ALA A 35 1.79 -16.40 34.74
CA ALA A 35 0.42 -15.91 34.77
C ALA A 35 -0.18 -16.08 33.38
N LEU A 36 -1.37 -16.65 33.33
CA LEU A 36 -2.21 -16.73 32.14
C LEU A 36 -3.54 -16.06 32.47
N TRP A 37 -3.92 -15.07 31.66
CA TRP A 37 -5.14 -14.27 31.83
C TRP A 37 -5.95 -14.31 30.55
N TRP A 38 -7.27 -14.42 30.67
CA TRP A 38 -8.16 -14.45 29.51
C TRP A 38 -9.49 -13.73 29.79
N LYS A 39 -10.17 -13.40 28.71
CA LYS A 39 -11.47 -12.71 28.72
C LYS A 39 -12.61 -13.72 28.57
N ILE A 40 -13.82 -13.28 28.85
CA ILE A 40 -15.03 -14.14 28.91
C ILE A 40 -15.40 -14.80 27.57
N GLU A 41 -14.95 -14.23 26.45
CA GLU A 41 -15.19 -14.72 25.10
C GLU A 41 -14.42 -16.02 24.80
N VAL A 42 -13.36 -16.30 25.55
CA VAL A 42 -12.55 -17.51 25.41
C VAL A 42 -12.74 -18.37 26.65
N ASP A 43 -13.00 -19.66 26.44
CA ASP A 43 -12.97 -20.63 27.54
C ASP A 43 -11.65 -21.37 27.52
N ILE A 44 -11.02 -21.50 28.68
CA ILE A 44 -9.70 -22.14 28.83
C ILE A 44 -9.77 -23.11 30.00
N ASP A 45 -9.66 -24.38 29.68
CA ASP A 45 -9.52 -25.47 30.64
C ASP A 45 -8.04 -25.80 30.83
N ILE A 46 -7.60 -25.92 32.08
CA ILE A 46 -6.20 -26.20 32.41
C ILE A 46 -6.06 -27.69 32.70
N GLU A 47 -5.41 -28.40 31.77
CA GLU A 47 -5.18 -29.84 31.88
C GLU A 47 -3.97 -30.13 32.77
N THR A 48 -2.89 -29.35 32.61
CA THR A 48 -1.68 -29.55 33.40
C THR A 48 -0.95 -28.23 33.59
N SER A 49 -0.39 -28.02 34.76
CA SER A 49 0.38 -26.81 35.07
C SER A 49 1.61 -27.16 35.89
N SER A 50 2.76 -26.63 35.48
CA SER A 50 4.04 -26.73 36.16
C SER A 50 4.76 -25.38 36.11
N LYS A 51 5.94 -25.30 36.75
CA LYS A 51 6.79 -24.10 36.68
C LYS A 51 7.28 -23.77 35.26
N ASN A 52 7.21 -24.72 34.32
CA ASN A 52 7.73 -24.58 32.96
C ASN A 52 6.65 -24.66 31.88
N ILE A 53 5.53 -25.34 32.12
CA ILE A 53 4.49 -25.56 31.11
C ILE A 53 3.11 -25.34 31.75
N VAL A 54 2.29 -24.50 31.13
CA VAL A 54 0.84 -24.45 31.38
C VAL A 54 0.16 -24.99 30.12
N HIS A 55 -0.36 -26.22 30.20
CA HIS A 55 -1.06 -26.90 29.12
C HIS A 55 -2.56 -26.77 29.31
N THR A 56 -3.24 -26.36 28.24
CA THR A 56 -4.64 -25.95 28.26
C THR A 56 -5.40 -26.46 27.05
N ILE A 57 -6.70 -26.67 27.21
CA ILE A 57 -7.66 -26.81 26.11
C ILE A 57 -8.40 -25.49 26.00
N ILE A 58 -8.39 -24.92 24.80
CA ILE A 58 -9.01 -23.64 24.47
C ILE A 58 -10.25 -23.90 23.63
N SER A 59 -11.39 -23.42 24.10
CA SER A 59 -12.65 -23.42 23.38
C SER A 59 -13.00 -21.98 22.98
N ASP A 60 -12.89 -21.68 21.68
CA ASP A 60 -13.20 -20.37 21.13
C ASP A 60 -14.69 -20.27 20.82
N LYS A 61 -15.42 -19.49 21.63
CA LYS A 61 -16.88 -19.32 21.49
C LYS A 61 -17.28 -18.61 20.20
N SER A 62 -16.37 -17.90 19.53
CA SER A 62 -16.67 -17.14 18.32
C SER A 62 -16.82 -18.01 17.07
N ASN A 63 -16.11 -19.14 17.03
CA ASN A 63 -16.06 -20.05 15.88
C ASN A 63 -16.31 -21.52 16.25
N SER A 64 -16.64 -21.79 17.51
CA SER A 64 -16.88 -23.13 18.07
C SER A 64 -15.72 -24.11 17.82
N SER A 65 -14.48 -23.60 17.74
CA SER A 65 -13.29 -24.44 17.58
C SER A 65 -12.69 -24.80 18.94
N VAL A 66 -12.19 -26.03 19.04
CA VAL A 66 -11.51 -26.57 20.22
C VAL A 66 -10.11 -27.01 19.83
N TRP A 67 -9.11 -26.53 20.57
CA TRP A 67 -7.70 -26.78 20.28
C TRP A 67 -6.87 -26.66 21.56
N ALA A 68 -5.72 -27.32 21.61
CA ALA A 68 -4.84 -27.31 22.76
C ALA A 68 -3.73 -26.25 22.63
N ALA A 69 -3.35 -25.65 23.76
CA ALA A 69 -2.23 -24.71 23.83
C ALA A 69 -1.32 -25.03 25.02
N SER A 70 -0.03 -25.13 24.76
CA SER A 70 1.03 -25.20 25.78
C SER A 70 1.78 -23.88 25.84
N PHE A 71 1.66 -23.17 26.97
CA PHE A 71 2.42 -21.96 27.26
C PHE A 71 3.72 -22.35 27.98
N ILE A 72 4.86 -22.05 27.35
CA ILE A 72 6.15 -22.64 27.72
C ILE A 72 7.10 -21.58 28.27
N TYR A 73 7.68 -21.86 29.42
CA TYR A 73 8.83 -21.18 30.00
C TYR A 73 9.94 -22.22 30.22
N GLY A 74 10.78 -22.42 29.21
CA GLY A 74 11.89 -23.36 29.24
C GLY A 74 12.88 -23.04 30.36
N SER A 75 13.61 -24.04 30.84
CA SER A 75 14.63 -23.82 31.87
C SER A 75 15.79 -22.96 31.34
N PRO A 76 16.32 -22.00 32.13
CA PRO A 76 17.55 -21.31 31.76
C PRO A 76 18.76 -22.26 31.75
N ASN A 77 18.72 -23.31 32.58
CA ASN A 77 19.75 -24.33 32.67
C ASN A 77 19.50 -25.48 31.70
N ARG A 78 20.55 -25.99 31.06
CA ARG A 78 20.48 -27.06 30.04
C ARG A 78 19.82 -28.34 30.54
N GLU A 79 20.27 -28.87 31.69
CA GLU A 79 19.70 -30.10 32.27
C GLU A 79 18.19 -29.96 32.53
N GLY A 80 17.77 -28.80 33.03
CA GLY A 80 16.35 -28.51 33.21
C GLY A 80 15.59 -28.34 31.89
N ARG A 81 16.24 -27.98 30.77
CA ARG A 81 15.57 -27.88 29.47
C ARG A 81 15.25 -29.26 28.91
N ASP A 82 16.16 -30.20 29.06
CA ASP A 82 15.93 -31.57 28.57
C ASP A 82 14.71 -32.20 29.27
N GLN A 83 14.50 -31.93 30.57
CA GLN A 83 13.25 -32.32 31.25
C GLN A 83 12.01 -31.66 30.65
N VAL A 84 12.05 -30.37 30.31
CA VAL A 84 10.93 -29.68 29.66
C VAL A 84 10.62 -30.29 28.28
N TRP A 85 11.65 -30.75 27.57
CA TRP A 85 11.47 -31.46 26.30
C TRP A 85 10.81 -32.83 26.49
N ASP A 86 11.21 -33.59 27.51
CA ASP A 86 10.59 -34.86 27.85
C ASP A 86 9.11 -34.69 28.24
N ASP A 87 8.80 -33.67 29.04
CA ASP A 87 7.42 -33.33 29.43
C ASP A 87 6.56 -32.97 28.20
N LEU A 88 7.09 -32.15 27.27
CA LEU A 88 6.40 -31.82 26.02
C LEU A 88 6.22 -33.04 25.11
N MET A 89 7.20 -33.95 25.03
CA MET A 89 7.05 -35.20 24.29
C MET A 89 6.00 -36.11 24.93
N GLY A 90 5.86 -36.10 26.25
CA GLY A 90 4.79 -36.78 26.97
C GLY A 90 3.41 -36.29 26.51
N ILE A 91 3.19 -34.97 26.53
CA ILE A 91 1.96 -34.33 26.05
C ILE A 91 1.74 -34.65 24.56
N GLY A 92 2.77 -34.46 23.72
CA GLY A 92 2.66 -34.64 22.27
C GLY A 92 2.35 -36.07 21.82
N ARG A 93 2.68 -37.08 22.64
CA ARG A 93 2.34 -38.49 22.36
C ARG A 93 0.87 -38.81 22.61
N THR A 94 0.21 -38.08 23.51
CA THR A 94 -1.20 -38.28 23.87
C THR A 94 -2.13 -37.28 23.20
N GLU A 95 -1.59 -36.14 22.76
CA GLU A 95 -2.39 -35.05 22.21
C GLU A 95 -2.98 -35.39 20.84
N ILE A 96 -4.31 -35.32 20.75
CA ILE A 96 -5.07 -35.59 19.53
C ILE A 96 -5.65 -34.31 18.91
N LEU A 97 -5.68 -33.21 19.66
CA LEU A 97 -6.24 -31.94 19.24
C LEU A 97 -5.30 -31.17 18.28
N PRO A 98 -5.82 -30.18 17.55
CA PRO A 98 -4.99 -29.13 16.98
C PRO A 98 -4.17 -28.48 18.11
N TRP A 99 -2.84 -28.53 18.04
CA TRP A 99 -1.97 -28.15 19.16
C TRP A 99 -0.99 -27.04 18.81
N LEU A 100 -0.93 -26.02 19.68
CA LEU A 100 -0.01 -24.90 19.65
C LEU A 100 0.92 -24.94 20.87
N CYS A 101 2.20 -24.69 20.66
CA CYS A 101 3.21 -24.46 21.69
C CYS A 101 3.77 -23.05 21.52
N ILE A 102 3.61 -22.18 22.52
CA ILE A 102 4.04 -20.79 22.42
C ILE A 102 4.68 -20.31 23.72
N GLY A 103 5.75 -19.53 23.62
CA GLY A 103 6.38 -18.91 24.77
C GLY A 103 7.90 -18.84 24.66
N ASN A 104 8.56 -18.75 25.82
CA ASN A 104 9.99 -18.67 25.94
C ASN A 104 10.55 -20.09 26.06
N PHE A 105 11.23 -20.57 25.03
CA PHE A 105 11.83 -21.90 25.02
C PHE A 105 13.22 -21.93 25.68
N ASN A 106 13.82 -20.76 25.93
CA ASN A 106 15.21 -20.61 26.40
C ASN A 106 16.23 -21.39 25.54
N GLU A 107 15.90 -21.64 24.27
CA GLU A 107 16.74 -22.33 23.30
C GLU A 107 16.54 -21.73 21.90
N ILE A 108 17.62 -21.70 21.10
CA ILE A 108 17.59 -21.20 19.73
C ILE A 108 17.28 -22.33 18.74
N LEU A 109 16.56 -22.04 17.66
CA LEU A 109 16.25 -23.03 16.62
C LEU A 109 17.45 -23.27 15.69
N SER A 110 18.25 -22.24 15.42
CA SER A 110 19.40 -22.32 14.54
C SER A 110 20.52 -21.36 14.96
N SER A 111 21.72 -21.51 14.40
CA SER A 111 22.82 -20.57 14.67
C SER A 111 22.51 -19.15 14.18
N GLU A 112 21.61 -18.99 13.21
CA GLU A 112 21.18 -17.66 12.73
C GLU A 112 20.27 -16.93 13.73
N ASP A 113 19.71 -17.65 14.70
CA ASP A 113 18.84 -17.11 15.75
C ASP A 113 19.64 -16.53 16.93
N LYS A 114 20.95 -16.34 16.75
CA LYS A 114 21.85 -15.66 17.67
C LYS A 114 22.67 -14.59 16.94
N MET A 115 22.85 -13.45 17.59
CA MET A 115 23.78 -12.40 17.20
C MET A 115 24.68 -12.02 18.37
N GLY A 116 25.97 -11.82 18.10
CA GLY A 116 26.98 -11.49 19.10
C GLY A 116 27.46 -12.69 19.92
N GLY A 117 28.61 -12.51 20.58
CA GLY A 117 29.28 -13.57 21.34
C GLY A 117 29.78 -14.74 20.46
N ASN A 118 29.98 -15.90 21.09
CA ASN A 118 30.47 -17.09 20.40
C ASN A 118 29.38 -17.73 19.52
N ASN A 119 29.81 -18.28 18.39
CA ASN A 119 28.95 -19.10 17.54
C ASN A 119 28.43 -20.31 18.33
N PRO A 120 27.12 -20.58 18.31
CA PRO A 120 26.56 -21.70 19.04
C PRO A 120 26.95 -23.01 18.35
N ASN A 121 27.42 -23.98 19.13
CA ASN A 121 27.62 -25.34 18.64
C ASN A 121 26.25 -25.94 18.24
N PRO A 122 26.07 -26.47 17.01
CA PRO A 122 24.82 -27.08 16.59
C PRO A 122 24.28 -28.18 17.52
N ALA A 123 25.16 -28.84 18.27
CA ALA A 123 24.77 -29.82 19.29
C ALA A 123 23.93 -29.22 20.44
N ARG A 124 23.95 -27.89 20.62
CA ARG A 124 23.19 -27.15 21.65
C ARG A 124 21.68 -27.38 21.50
N PHE A 125 21.17 -27.36 20.27
CA PHE A 125 19.73 -27.40 19.97
C PHE A 125 19.28 -28.73 19.34
N THR A 126 20.10 -29.78 19.41
CA THR A 126 19.76 -31.11 18.88
C THR A 126 18.60 -31.76 19.64
N SER A 127 18.61 -31.73 20.98
CA SER A 127 17.50 -32.28 21.78
C SER A 127 16.20 -31.53 21.52
N PHE A 128 16.28 -30.20 21.35
CA PHE A 128 15.15 -29.36 20.99
C PHE A 128 14.54 -29.75 19.63
N HIS A 129 15.35 -29.94 18.60
CA HIS A 129 14.88 -30.46 17.31
C HIS A 129 14.27 -31.87 17.40
N GLY A 130 14.87 -32.74 18.23
CA GLY A 130 14.33 -34.06 18.50
C GLY A 130 12.91 -34.00 19.06
N MET A 131 12.69 -33.14 20.06
CA MET A 131 11.37 -32.90 20.65
C MET A 131 10.37 -32.37 19.60
N LEU A 132 10.74 -31.34 18.84
CA LEU A 132 9.87 -30.80 17.79
C LEU A 132 9.47 -31.88 16.77
N SER A 133 10.43 -32.73 16.38
CA SER A 133 10.19 -33.83 15.45
C SER A 133 9.25 -34.89 16.01
N VAL A 134 9.44 -35.32 17.27
CA VAL A 134 8.57 -36.31 17.93
C VAL A 134 7.15 -35.78 18.07
N CYS A 135 7.01 -34.50 18.42
CA CYS A 135 5.73 -33.84 18.60
C CYS A 135 5.05 -33.40 17.28
N GLY A 136 5.74 -33.53 16.13
CA GLY A 136 5.24 -33.06 14.84
C GLY A 136 5.01 -31.54 14.78
N LEU A 137 5.80 -30.78 15.53
CA LEU A 137 5.69 -29.33 15.69
C LEU A 137 6.62 -28.61 14.71
N PHE A 138 6.12 -27.57 14.04
CA PHE A 138 6.92 -26.72 13.17
C PHE A 138 6.77 -25.24 13.53
N ASP A 139 7.86 -24.49 13.31
CA ASP A 139 7.90 -23.04 13.57
C ASP A 139 6.86 -22.31 12.72
N LEU A 140 6.00 -21.53 13.36
CA LEU A 140 5.00 -20.71 12.68
C LEU A 140 5.64 -19.51 11.94
N GLY A 141 6.90 -19.19 12.25
CA GLY A 141 7.60 -17.99 11.78
C GLY A 141 7.14 -16.76 12.55
N PHE A 142 7.53 -15.57 12.08
CA PHE A 142 7.18 -14.30 12.73
C PHE A 142 7.24 -13.12 11.75
N LYS A 143 6.69 -11.98 12.18
CA LYS A 143 6.79 -10.66 11.55
C LYS A 143 7.29 -9.65 12.58
N GLY A 144 8.28 -8.84 12.24
CA GLY A 144 8.91 -7.88 13.16
C GLY A 144 10.39 -8.16 13.37
N PRO A 145 11.00 -7.62 14.45
CA PRO A 145 12.39 -7.88 14.81
C PRO A 145 12.66 -9.38 14.99
N LYS A 146 13.82 -9.86 14.52
CA LYS A 146 14.19 -11.29 14.59
C LYS A 146 14.44 -11.76 16.01
N PHE A 147 15.20 -10.99 16.77
CA PHE A 147 15.61 -11.38 18.11
C PHE A 147 14.56 -10.96 19.13
N THR A 148 14.26 -11.88 20.05
CA THR A 148 13.24 -11.67 21.07
C THR A 148 13.86 -11.37 22.42
N TRP A 149 15.12 -11.72 22.65
CA TRP A 149 15.83 -11.44 23.90
C TRP A 149 17.15 -10.72 23.64
N ARG A 150 17.59 -9.92 24.61
CA ARG A 150 18.91 -9.26 24.62
C ARG A 150 19.50 -9.20 26.02
N ASN A 151 20.82 -9.31 26.12
CA ASN A 151 21.53 -9.21 27.40
C ASN A 151 21.69 -7.77 27.94
N ASN A 152 21.24 -6.75 27.18
CA ASN A 152 21.34 -5.32 27.49
C ASN A 152 22.77 -4.80 27.79
N ARG A 153 23.81 -5.49 27.34
CA ARG A 153 25.20 -5.02 27.46
C ARG A 153 25.53 -4.03 26.34
N ARG A 154 26.48 -3.12 26.60
CA ARG A 154 26.94 -2.09 25.65
C ARG A 154 28.27 -2.48 25.02
N ASP A 155 28.76 -1.66 24.09
CA ASP A 155 30.15 -1.66 23.60
C ASP A 155 30.66 -2.99 23.01
N GLY A 156 29.93 -3.55 22.05
CA GLY A 156 30.34 -4.76 21.32
C GLY A 156 29.99 -6.08 22.01
N ASP A 157 29.65 -6.06 23.30
CA ASP A 157 29.22 -7.23 24.08
C ASP A 157 27.71 -7.52 24.00
N LEU A 158 27.00 -6.82 23.10
CA LEU A 158 25.58 -7.02 22.88
C LEU A 158 25.34 -8.42 22.29
N ILE A 159 24.58 -9.22 23.03
CA ILE A 159 24.12 -10.53 22.58
C ILE A 159 22.60 -10.48 22.47
N MET A 160 22.09 -10.96 21.34
CA MET A 160 20.66 -11.11 21.08
C MET A 160 20.35 -12.53 20.64
N GLU A 161 19.26 -13.09 21.12
CA GLU A 161 18.79 -14.43 20.75
C GLU A 161 17.29 -14.41 20.42
N ARG A 162 16.85 -15.27 19.52
CA ARG A 162 15.43 -15.57 19.29
C ARG A 162 15.09 -16.84 20.06
N ILE A 163 14.48 -16.66 21.23
CA ILE A 163 14.13 -17.75 22.16
C ILE A 163 12.64 -17.78 22.50
N ASP A 164 11.91 -16.72 22.17
CA ASP A 164 10.44 -16.67 22.26
C ASP A 164 9.86 -17.02 20.89
N MET A 165 9.12 -18.13 20.82
CA MET A 165 8.69 -18.72 19.56
C MET A 165 7.29 -19.33 19.67
N ALA A 166 6.69 -19.61 18.52
CA ALA A 166 5.43 -20.32 18.42
C ALA A 166 5.58 -21.48 17.43
N PHE A 167 5.28 -22.69 17.88
CA PHE A 167 5.28 -23.90 17.09
C PHE A 167 3.88 -24.50 17.10
N ALA A 168 3.47 -25.14 16.01
CA ALA A 168 2.19 -25.83 15.99
C ALA A 168 2.27 -27.11 15.18
N ASN A 169 1.33 -28.03 15.45
CA ASN A 169 1.17 -29.22 14.65
C ASN A 169 0.37 -28.92 13.37
N ALA A 170 0.35 -29.88 12.44
CA ALA A 170 -0.33 -29.76 11.16
C ALA A 170 -1.84 -29.45 11.31
N LYS A 171 -2.50 -30.09 12.29
CA LYS A 171 -3.92 -29.92 12.58
C LYS A 171 -4.23 -28.47 12.98
N TRP A 172 -3.41 -27.87 13.85
CA TRP A 172 -3.58 -26.48 14.28
C TRP A 172 -3.39 -25.49 13.14
N ARG A 173 -2.38 -25.72 12.29
CA ARG A 173 -2.14 -24.85 11.14
C ARG A 173 -3.24 -24.93 10.08
N GLU A 174 -3.90 -26.07 9.94
CA GLU A 174 -5.06 -26.24 9.06
C GLU A 174 -6.27 -25.48 9.61
N LEU A 175 -6.52 -25.59 10.93
CA LEU A 175 -7.59 -24.88 11.61
C LEU A 175 -7.39 -23.36 11.53
N HIS A 176 -6.17 -22.88 11.79
CA HIS A 176 -5.82 -21.46 11.77
C HIS A 176 -4.88 -21.12 10.60
N ASN A 177 -5.34 -21.36 9.37
CA ASN A 177 -4.53 -21.15 8.16
C ASN A 177 -4.18 -19.68 7.87
N GLN A 178 -4.82 -18.74 8.56
CA GLN A 178 -4.55 -17.30 8.51
C GLN A 178 -3.69 -16.81 9.68
N ALA A 179 -3.34 -17.69 10.63
CA ALA A 179 -2.63 -17.26 11.82
C ALA A 179 -1.27 -16.66 11.50
N MET A 180 -0.97 -15.51 12.11
CA MET A 180 0.32 -14.86 12.03
C MET A 180 0.85 -14.50 13.41
N VAL A 181 2.17 -14.65 13.55
CA VAL A 181 2.92 -14.31 14.76
C VAL A 181 3.66 -13.01 14.52
N PHE A 182 3.57 -12.09 15.46
CA PHE A 182 4.25 -10.80 15.46
C PHE A 182 5.20 -10.72 16.65
N VAL A 183 6.35 -10.11 16.44
CA VAL A 183 7.28 -9.68 17.50
C VAL A 183 7.22 -8.17 17.53
N ASP A 184 6.85 -7.60 18.68
CA ASP A 184 6.82 -6.15 18.87
C ASP A 184 7.95 -5.67 19.78
N ALA A 185 8.24 -4.38 19.79
CA ALA A 185 9.32 -3.83 20.60
C ALA A 185 8.94 -3.78 22.08
N ALA A 186 9.78 -4.35 22.96
CA ALA A 186 9.62 -4.18 24.40
C ALA A 186 10.24 -2.88 24.92
N ILE A 187 9.49 -2.21 25.80
CA ILE A 187 9.92 -1.01 26.53
C ILE A 187 10.48 -1.36 27.92
N GLY A 188 9.82 -2.29 28.64
CA GLY A 188 10.11 -2.58 30.05
C GLY A 188 10.69 -3.97 30.32
N SER A 189 11.13 -4.69 29.30
CA SER A 189 11.65 -6.05 29.40
C SER A 189 12.86 -6.22 28.48
N ASP A 190 13.76 -7.12 28.86
CA ASP A 190 14.81 -7.64 27.99
C ASP A 190 14.26 -8.59 26.91
N HIS A 191 13.00 -9.03 27.06
CA HIS A 191 12.24 -9.77 26.06
C HIS A 191 11.21 -8.91 25.31
N ASN A 192 11.18 -9.05 23.98
CA ASN A 192 10.12 -8.54 23.09
C ASN A 192 8.85 -9.40 23.20
N PRO A 193 7.65 -8.79 23.29
CA PRO A 193 6.39 -9.54 23.31
C PRO A 193 6.13 -10.29 21.99
N LEU A 194 5.65 -11.52 22.13
CA LEU A 194 5.16 -12.34 21.03
C LEU A 194 3.62 -12.27 20.97
N ILE A 195 3.08 -11.91 19.81
CA ILE A 195 1.65 -11.74 19.59
C ILE A 195 1.19 -12.71 18.51
N LEU A 196 0.30 -13.64 18.85
CA LEU A 196 -0.34 -14.54 17.91
C LEU A 196 -1.73 -14.01 17.55
N ASN A 197 -1.96 -13.71 16.27
CA ASN A 197 -3.29 -13.43 15.73
C ASN A 197 -3.75 -14.65 14.94
N THR A 198 -4.78 -15.35 15.43
CA THR A 198 -5.30 -16.61 14.84
C THR A 198 -6.19 -16.40 13.60
N SER A 199 -6.68 -15.18 13.38
CA SER A 199 -7.66 -14.82 12.35
C SER A 199 -7.25 -13.58 11.57
N PHE A 200 -5.97 -13.52 11.15
CA PHE A 200 -5.48 -12.36 10.43
C PHE A 200 -6.15 -12.22 9.04
N PRO A 201 -6.75 -11.06 8.71
CA PRO A 201 -7.50 -10.92 7.48
C PRO A 201 -6.60 -11.10 6.25
N MET A 202 -6.87 -12.13 5.45
CA MET A 202 -6.32 -12.22 4.10
C MET A 202 -7.17 -11.39 3.14
N GLN A 203 -6.57 -10.38 2.52
CA GLN A 203 -7.19 -9.79 1.34
C GLN A 203 -7.27 -10.83 0.22
N LYS A 204 -8.49 -11.07 -0.28
CA LYS A 204 -8.72 -11.87 -1.48
C LYS A 204 -8.25 -11.09 -2.70
N VAL A 205 -6.95 -11.14 -2.98
CA VAL A 205 -6.41 -10.68 -4.26
C VAL A 205 -6.80 -11.70 -5.32
N GLY A 206 -7.31 -11.23 -6.47
CA GLY A 206 -7.59 -12.10 -7.61
C GLY A 206 -6.35 -12.95 -7.94
N LYS A 207 -6.48 -14.28 -7.92
CA LYS A 207 -5.35 -15.16 -8.18
C LYS A 207 -4.91 -14.98 -9.64
N PRO A 208 -3.66 -14.56 -9.90
CA PRO A 208 -3.18 -14.51 -11.28
C PRO A 208 -3.13 -15.93 -11.83
N PHE A 209 -3.54 -16.10 -13.08
CA PHE A 209 -3.33 -17.35 -13.81
C PHE A 209 -1.86 -17.74 -13.75
N ARG A 210 -1.58 -18.97 -13.33
CA ARG A 210 -0.26 -19.58 -13.36
C ARG A 210 -0.34 -20.86 -14.18
N PHE A 211 0.63 -21.03 -15.07
CA PHE A 211 0.76 -22.27 -15.80
C PHE A 211 1.25 -23.36 -14.84
N GLU A 212 0.46 -24.41 -14.67
CA GLU A 212 0.85 -25.54 -13.84
C GLU A 212 1.65 -26.54 -14.67
N SER A 213 2.80 -26.99 -14.14
CA SER A 213 3.72 -27.85 -14.89
C SER A 213 3.08 -29.15 -15.34
N PHE A 214 2.12 -29.70 -14.58
CA PHE A 214 1.43 -30.93 -14.97
C PHE A 214 0.58 -30.78 -16.24
N TRP A 215 0.27 -29.56 -16.71
CA TRP A 215 -0.41 -29.40 -18.01
C TRP A 215 0.46 -29.86 -19.17
N THR A 216 1.79 -29.84 -19.06
CA THR A 216 2.68 -30.35 -20.13
C THR A 216 2.58 -31.85 -20.33
N THR A 217 2.01 -32.59 -19.38
CA THR A 217 1.80 -34.05 -19.53
C THR A 217 0.56 -34.35 -20.36
N LYS A 218 -0.33 -33.38 -20.56
CA LYS A 218 -1.51 -33.52 -21.41
C LYS A 218 -1.15 -33.14 -22.85
N GLU A 219 -1.36 -34.06 -23.78
CA GLU A 219 -1.16 -33.80 -25.21
C GLU A 219 -2.02 -32.65 -25.73
N SER A 220 -3.22 -32.46 -25.14
CA SER A 220 -4.10 -31.31 -25.43
C SER A 220 -3.50 -29.96 -25.06
N CYS A 221 -2.57 -29.88 -24.10
CA CYS A 221 -1.92 -28.61 -23.77
C CYS A 221 -1.04 -28.12 -24.92
N LYS A 222 -0.32 -29.03 -25.58
CA LYS A 222 0.55 -28.72 -26.72
C LYS A 222 -0.28 -28.16 -27.88
N SER A 223 -1.37 -28.85 -28.24
CA SER A 223 -2.23 -28.41 -29.34
C SER A 223 -2.90 -27.05 -29.06
N ILE A 224 -3.31 -26.78 -27.81
CA ILE A 224 -3.87 -25.47 -27.43
C ILE A 224 -2.83 -24.36 -27.57
N ILE A 225 -1.58 -24.61 -27.18
CA ILE A 225 -0.50 -23.63 -27.31
C ILE A 225 -0.20 -23.38 -28.78
N GLU A 226 -0.06 -24.41 -29.61
CA GLU A 226 0.19 -24.28 -31.05
C GLU A 226 -0.92 -23.48 -31.74
N GLU A 227 -2.18 -23.80 -31.45
CA GLU A 227 -3.35 -23.09 -31.99
C GLU A 227 -3.42 -21.63 -31.52
N ALA A 228 -2.99 -21.33 -30.29
CA ALA A 228 -2.90 -19.97 -29.79
C ALA A 228 -1.73 -19.19 -30.42
N TRP A 229 -0.61 -19.87 -30.65
CA TRP A 229 0.63 -19.28 -31.15
C TRP A 229 0.59 -19.02 -32.65
N ALA A 230 -0.23 -19.75 -33.40
CA ALA A 230 -0.46 -19.56 -34.84
C ALA A 230 -1.17 -18.23 -35.18
N VAL A 231 -1.78 -17.55 -34.20
CA VAL A 231 -2.43 -16.26 -34.42
C VAL A 231 -1.38 -15.17 -34.66
N GLU A 232 -1.48 -14.49 -35.79
CA GLU A 232 -0.62 -13.36 -36.13
C GLU A 232 -1.11 -12.05 -35.50
N TYR A 233 -0.16 -11.24 -35.04
CA TYR A 233 -0.45 -9.97 -34.41
C TYR A 233 0.41 -8.86 -35.03
N GLU A 234 -0.16 -7.67 -35.13
CA GLU A 234 0.56 -6.47 -35.54
C GLU A 234 1.33 -5.83 -34.38
N GLY A 235 2.45 -5.20 -34.72
CA GLY A 235 3.34 -4.49 -33.80
C GLY A 235 4.80 -4.92 -33.88
N THR A 236 5.62 -4.37 -32.99
CA THR A 236 7.04 -4.76 -32.84
C THR A 236 7.17 -6.22 -32.40
N LYS A 237 8.34 -6.85 -32.61
CA LYS A 237 8.59 -8.24 -32.21
C LYS A 237 8.18 -8.52 -30.76
N MET A 238 8.50 -7.61 -29.84
CA MET A 238 8.14 -7.75 -28.42
C MET A 238 6.62 -7.68 -28.20
N VAL A 239 5.92 -6.74 -28.84
CA VAL A 239 4.45 -6.64 -28.78
C VAL A 239 3.79 -7.90 -29.31
N LYS A 240 4.31 -8.48 -30.41
CA LYS A 240 3.81 -9.75 -30.96
C LYS A 240 3.96 -10.90 -29.96
N VAL A 241 5.13 -11.05 -29.31
CA VAL A 241 5.35 -12.07 -28.29
C VAL A 241 4.41 -11.89 -27.10
N CYS A 242 4.25 -10.66 -26.58
CA CYS A 242 3.32 -10.40 -25.48
C CYS A 242 1.86 -10.73 -25.83
N LYS A 243 1.43 -10.40 -27.06
CA LYS A 243 0.07 -10.73 -27.54
C LYS A 243 -0.11 -12.25 -27.74
N LYS A 244 0.87 -12.95 -28.30
CA LYS A 244 0.84 -14.42 -28.43
C LYS A 244 0.77 -15.10 -27.06
N LEU A 245 1.59 -14.68 -26.09
CA LEU A 245 1.55 -15.19 -24.71
C LEU A 245 0.19 -14.94 -24.04
N ARG A 246 -0.39 -13.75 -24.23
CA ARG A 246 -1.75 -13.44 -23.74
C ARG A 246 -2.80 -14.34 -24.39
N GLY A 247 -2.71 -14.57 -25.71
CA GLY A 247 -3.59 -15.49 -26.43
C GLY A 247 -3.49 -16.92 -25.91
N CYS A 248 -2.28 -17.43 -25.67
CA CYS A 248 -2.07 -18.74 -25.03
C CYS A 248 -2.72 -18.81 -23.66
N LYS A 249 -2.50 -17.80 -22.82
CA LYS A 249 -3.14 -17.71 -21.51
C LYS A 249 -4.66 -17.81 -21.61
N GLU A 250 -5.30 -17.00 -22.44
CA GLU A 250 -6.77 -17.01 -22.56
C GLU A 250 -7.31 -18.34 -23.11
N LYS A 251 -6.66 -18.94 -24.12
CA LYS A 251 -7.08 -20.25 -24.64
C LYS A 251 -6.87 -21.37 -23.64
N LEU A 252 -5.75 -21.40 -22.92
CA LEU A 252 -5.47 -22.38 -21.86
C LEU A 252 -6.47 -22.22 -20.71
N LYS A 253 -6.70 -20.98 -20.27
CA LYS A 253 -7.70 -20.65 -19.26
C LYS A 253 -9.08 -21.16 -19.67
N LYS A 254 -9.52 -20.84 -20.89
CA LYS A 254 -10.81 -21.29 -21.41
C LYS A 254 -10.89 -22.82 -21.52
N LYS A 255 -9.98 -23.47 -22.25
CA LYS A 255 -10.10 -24.92 -22.58
C LYS A 255 -9.72 -25.86 -21.43
N LEU A 256 -8.80 -25.48 -20.55
CA LEU A 256 -8.35 -26.33 -19.45
C LEU A 256 -9.03 -25.99 -18.11
N GLU A 257 -9.49 -24.74 -17.88
CA GLU A 257 -10.36 -24.46 -16.72
C GLU A 257 -11.83 -24.83 -16.99
N LEU A 258 -12.39 -24.64 -18.21
CA LEU A 258 -13.76 -25.11 -18.53
C LEU A 258 -13.84 -26.63 -18.77
N GLY A 259 -12.71 -27.32 -18.94
CA GLY A 259 -12.63 -28.78 -18.93
C GLY A 259 -12.88 -29.39 -17.53
N PHE A 260 -12.92 -28.57 -16.48
CA PHE A 260 -13.46 -28.93 -15.17
C PHE A 260 -14.99 -28.72 -15.19
N ASN A 261 -15.71 -29.65 -15.83
CA ASN A 261 -17.15 -29.76 -15.62
C ASN A 261 -17.39 -30.09 -14.13
N PRO A 262 -18.29 -29.39 -13.39
CA PRO A 262 -18.65 -29.76 -12.03
C PRO A 262 -19.02 -31.24 -11.87
N ASP A 263 -19.64 -31.84 -12.89
CA ASP A 263 -19.93 -33.28 -12.91
C ASP A 263 -18.67 -34.14 -13.03
N TYR A 264 -17.59 -33.64 -13.63
CA TYR A 264 -16.29 -34.29 -13.66
C TYR A 264 -15.57 -34.16 -12.31
N LEU A 265 -15.76 -33.08 -11.55
CA LEU A 265 -15.30 -32.99 -10.16
C LEU A 265 -16.05 -33.96 -9.26
N VAL A 266 -17.36 -34.10 -9.44
CA VAL A 266 -18.17 -35.10 -8.72
C VAL A 266 -17.73 -36.51 -9.10
N THR A 267 -17.56 -36.79 -10.38
CA THR A 267 -17.11 -38.10 -10.89
C THR A 267 -15.66 -38.40 -10.50
N GLU A 268 -14.75 -37.44 -10.58
CA GLU A 268 -13.36 -37.55 -10.12
C GLU A 268 -13.31 -37.74 -8.60
N LYS A 269 -14.17 -37.06 -7.83
CA LYS A 269 -14.26 -37.25 -6.37
C LYS A 269 -14.84 -38.61 -6.02
N ILE A 270 -15.80 -39.13 -6.79
CA ILE A 270 -16.32 -40.50 -6.67
C ILE A 270 -15.26 -41.53 -7.05
N ILE A 271 -14.53 -41.33 -8.15
CA ILE A 271 -13.47 -42.25 -8.63
C ILE A 271 -12.26 -42.20 -7.70
N LYS A 272 -11.83 -41.02 -7.25
CA LYS A 272 -10.78 -40.86 -6.23
C LYS A 272 -11.21 -41.48 -4.92
N GLY A 273 -12.45 -41.25 -4.47
CA GLY A 273 -12.98 -41.89 -3.27
C GLY A 273 -12.98 -43.42 -3.38
N LYS A 274 -13.40 -43.97 -4.52
CA LYS A 274 -13.32 -45.43 -4.79
C LYS A 274 -11.89 -45.93 -4.88
N LEU A 275 -10.98 -45.16 -5.47
CA LEU A 275 -9.57 -45.52 -5.62
C LEU A 275 -8.82 -45.44 -4.30
N GLU A 276 -9.12 -44.44 -3.46
CA GLU A 276 -8.61 -44.29 -2.10
C GLU A 276 -9.15 -45.40 -1.19
N ASP A 277 -10.42 -45.77 -1.31
CA ASP A 277 -11.01 -46.93 -0.62
C ASP A 277 -10.34 -48.24 -1.05
N LEU A 278 -10.11 -48.45 -2.35
CA LEU A 278 -9.37 -49.60 -2.87
C LEU A 278 -7.91 -49.61 -2.40
N TRP A 279 -7.22 -48.48 -2.43
CA TRP A 279 -5.84 -48.35 -1.93
C TRP A 279 -5.76 -48.53 -0.42
N GLN A 280 -6.75 -48.05 0.35
CA GLN A 280 -6.83 -48.34 1.78
C GLN A 280 -7.04 -49.82 2.02
N LYS A 281 -7.96 -50.47 1.31
CA LYS A 281 -8.19 -51.92 1.42
C LYS A 281 -6.94 -52.73 1.08
N ASP A 282 -6.23 -52.35 0.02
CA ASP A 282 -4.99 -53.02 -0.39
C ASP A 282 -3.86 -52.74 0.61
N ALA A 283 -3.71 -51.50 1.10
CA ALA A 283 -2.76 -51.15 2.15
C ALA A 283 -3.08 -51.87 3.47
N MET A 284 -4.36 -52.00 3.87
CA MET A 284 -4.82 -52.78 5.01
C MET A 284 -4.48 -54.26 4.86
N PHE A 285 -4.75 -54.82 3.67
CA PHE A 285 -4.41 -56.20 3.34
C PHE A 285 -2.90 -56.46 3.46
N TRP A 286 -2.05 -55.60 2.89
CA TRP A 286 -0.59 -55.74 2.97
C TRP A 286 -0.04 -55.41 4.37
N HIS A 287 -0.63 -54.48 5.10
CA HIS A 287 -0.24 -54.15 6.48
C HIS A 287 -0.50 -55.33 7.43
N GLN A 288 -1.69 -55.95 7.36
CA GLN A 288 -2.02 -57.16 8.13
C GLN A 288 -1.04 -58.31 7.85
N ARG A 289 -0.59 -58.46 6.60
CA ARG A 289 0.32 -59.55 6.18
C ARG A 289 1.79 -59.27 6.45
N SER A 290 2.21 -58.00 6.38
CA SER A 290 3.62 -57.61 6.59
C SER A 290 4.05 -57.69 8.05
N ARG A 291 3.11 -57.61 9.01
CA ARG A 291 3.37 -57.55 10.47
C ARG A 291 4.27 -56.38 10.91
N ILE A 292 4.47 -55.39 10.03
CA ILE A 292 5.28 -54.20 10.28
C ILE A 292 4.42 -53.18 11.04
N LYS A 293 4.70 -52.98 12.33
CA LYS A 293 3.92 -52.09 13.23
C LYS A 293 4.24 -50.59 13.10
N TRP A 294 5.34 -50.22 12.43
CA TRP A 294 5.85 -48.84 12.43
C TRP A 294 5.46 -48.01 11.20
N LEU A 295 4.93 -48.63 10.14
CA LEU A 295 4.57 -47.92 8.92
C LEU A 295 3.11 -47.43 9.01
N GLN A 296 2.90 -46.14 9.24
CA GLN A 296 1.58 -45.51 9.14
C GLN A 296 1.15 -45.39 7.67
N MET A 297 -0.12 -45.69 7.39
CA MET A 297 -0.67 -45.61 6.04
C MET A 297 -0.84 -44.16 5.56
N GLY A 298 -0.57 -43.94 4.28
CA GLY A 298 -1.49 -43.16 3.45
C GLY A 298 -1.35 -41.63 3.41
N ASP A 299 -0.15 -41.06 3.21
CA ASP A 299 -0.10 -39.68 2.72
C ASP A 299 0.89 -39.50 1.56
N LYS A 300 0.37 -39.17 0.38
CA LYS A 300 1.16 -38.78 -0.79
C LYS A 300 1.60 -37.31 -0.65
N ASN A 301 2.40 -36.95 0.35
CA ASN A 301 3.02 -35.62 0.56
C ASN A 301 2.15 -34.35 0.35
N SER A 302 0.84 -34.49 0.13
CA SER A 302 -0.03 -33.44 -0.38
C SER A 302 -0.33 -32.42 0.71
N ARG A 303 -0.57 -32.94 1.91
CA ARG A 303 -0.68 -32.19 3.16
C ARG A 303 0.59 -31.38 3.43
N PHE A 304 1.77 -32.01 3.30
CA PHE A 304 3.06 -31.34 3.46
C PHE A 304 3.23 -30.16 2.50
N PHE A 305 2.93 -30.35 1.20
CA PHE A 305 3.04 -29.26 0.21
C PHE A 305 2.01 -28.16 0.44
N HIS A 306 0.80 -28.51 0.89
CA HIS A 306 -0.24 -27.55 1.24
C HIS A 306 0.20 -26.67 2.43
N LEU A 307 0.67 -27.29 3.51
CA LEU A 307 1.19 -26.59 4.70
C LEU A 307 2.40 -25.72 4.38
N SER A 308 3.34 -26.25 3.58
CA SER A 308 4.52 -25.51 3.10
C SER A 308 4.10 -24.27 2.30
N THR A 309 3.05 -24.38 1.48
CA THR A 309 2.50 -23.27 0.71
C THR A 309 1.86 -22.21 1.61
N ILE A 310 1.09 -22.62 2.64
CA ILE A 310 0.52 -21.69 3.64
C ILE A 310 1.65 -20.92 4.33
N GLN A 311 2.65 -21.63 4.86
CA GLN A 311 3.77 -21.02 5.57
C GLN A 311 4.57 -20.06 4.67
N ARG A 312 4.80 -20.42 3.40
CA ARG A 312 5.48 -19.55 2.44
C ARG A 312 4.66 -18.31 2.11
N ARG A 313 3.33 -18.44 1.92
CA ARG A 313 2.44 -17.30 1.66
C ARG A 313 2.48 -16.30 2.81
N GLN A 314 2.38 -16.76 4.04
CA GLN A 314 2.46 -15.91 5.23
C GLN A 314 3.83 -15.24 5.38
N ARG A 315 4.92 -16.00 5.25
CA ARG A 315 6.29 -15.44 5.30
C ARG A 315 6.52 -14.36 4.24
N ASN A 316 5.99 -14.55 3.03
CA ASN A 316 6.17 -13.61 1.94
C ASN A 316 5.15 -12.47 1.91
N GLN A 317 4.14 -12.49 2.80
CA GLN A 317 3.17 -11.41 2.89
C GLN A 317 3.81 -10.14 3.46
N ILE A 318 3.71 -9.03 2.74
CA ILE A 318 4.08 -7.70 3.24
C ILE A 318 2.87 -7.20 4.05
N VAL A 319 3.03 -7.10 5.37
CA VAL A 319 1.94 -6.71 6.28
C VAL A 319 1.93 -5.21 6.55
N LYS A 320 3.12 -4.61 6.59
CA LYS A 320 3.30 -3.17 6.76
C LYS A 320 4.58 -2.72 6.06
N LEU A 321 4.57 -1.50 5.54
CA LEU A 321 5.75 -0.81 5.04
C LEU A 321 5.91 0.50 5.79
N LYS A 322 7.15 0.90 6.04
CA LYS A 322 7.47 2.21 6.59
C LYS A 322 7.68 3.15 5.41
N ASP A 323 7.02 4.30 5.40
CA ASP A 323 7.26 5.35 4.40
C ASP A 323 8.47 6.22 4.78
N ASP A 324 8.82 7.15 3.88
CA ASP A 324 9.94 8.08 4.06
C ASP A 324 9.72 9.08 5.22
N SER A 325 8.48 9.21 5.70
CA SER A 325 8.10 10.02 6.86
C SER A 325 8.10 9.22 8.16
N ASP A 326 8.71 8.03 8.13
CA ASP A 326 8.82 7.11 9.26
C ASP A 326 7.47 6.57 9.79
N LEU A 327 6.40 6.69 9.00
CA LEU A 327 5.06 6.23 9.35
C LEU A 327 4.80 4.83 8.76
N TRP A 328 4.20 3.95 9.56
CA TRP A 328 3.85 2.60 9.11
C TRP A 328 2.51 2.59 8.37
N LYS A 329 2.53 2.13 7.12
CA LYS A 329 1.34 1.84 6.30
C LYS A 329 0.96 0.38 6.43
N THR A 330 -0.27 0.12 6.85
CA THR A 330 -0.83 -1.22 7.06
C THR A 330 -1.94 -1.58 6.06
N GLU A 331 -2.51 -0.57 5.40
CA GLU A 331 -3.54 -0.79 4.38
C GLU A 331 -2.92 -1.22 3.05
N ALA A 332 -3.57 -2.16 2.35
CA ALA A 332 -2.98 -2.74 1.14
C ALA A 332 -2.83 -1.75 -0.01
N ASN A 333 -3.74 -0.77 -0.13
CA ASN A 333 -3.63 0.27 -1.14
C ASN A 333 -2.40 1.14 -0.88
N ASP A 334 -2.20 1.57 0.36
CA ASP A 334 -1.04 2.37 0.77
C ASP A 334 0.27 1.59 0.60
N ILE A 335 0.29 0.31 1.01
CA ILE A 335 1.45 -0.58 0.81
C ILE A 335 1.76 -0.71 -0.68
N ALA A 336 0.76 -0.89 -1.54
CA ALA A 336 0.95 -0.98 -2.98
C ALA A 336 1.50 0.31 -3.57
N VAL A 337 1.01 1.47 -3.13
CA VAL A 337 1.51 2.78 -3.57
C VAL A 337 2.96 2.96 -3.14
N VAL A 338 3.28 2.78 -1.86
CA VAL A 338 4.66 2.90 -1.35
C VAL A 338 5.60 1.93 -2.05
N TYR A 339 5.19 0.67 -2.22
CA TYR A 339 6.00 -0.35 -2.88
C TYR A 339 6.24 -0.05 -4.37
N PHE A 340 5.21 0.38 -5.10
CA PHE A 340 5.31 0.61 -6.54
C PHE A 340 6.03 1.93 -6.84
N VAL A 341 5.66 3.01 -6.15
CA VAL A 341 6.30 4.32 -6.29
C VAL A 341 7.75 4.25 -5.82
N GLY A 342 7.99 3.68 -4.65
CA GLY A 342 9.34 3.54 -4.07
C GLY A 342 10.31 2.70 -4.92
N ASN A 343 9.81 1.70 -5.66
CA ASN A 343 10.65 0.87 -6.53
C ASN A 343 10.84 1.43 -7.95
N LEU A 344 9.87 2.19 -8.49
CA LEU A 344 9.88 2.56 -9.90
C LEU A 344 10.28 4.00 -10.17
N VAL A 345 9.98 4.93 -9.27
CA VAL A 345 10.19 6.34 -9.55
C VAL A 345 10.66 7.06 -8.31
N THR A 346 11.96 7.36 -8.26
CA THR A 346 12.47 8.30 -7.25
C THR A 346 11.75 9.64 -7.42
N TRP A 347 11.46 10.33 -6.32
CA TRP A 347 10.81 11.65 -6.37
C TRP A 347 11.57 12.64 -7.28
N ARG A 348 12.89 12.47 -7.41
CA ARG A 348 13.76 13.23 -8.32
C ARG A 348 13.41 12.98 -9.78
N THR A 349 13.13 11.74 -10.17
CA THR A 349 12.72 11.37 -11.53
C THR A 349 11.34 11.95 -11.87
N LEU A 350 10.39 11.94 -10.92
CA LEU A 350 9.08 12.60 -11.10
C LEU A 350 9.24 14.11 -11.30
N ALA A 351 10.10 14.75 -10.49
CA ALA A 351 10.38 16.17 -10.60
C ALA A 351 10.97 16.53 -11.99
N ILE A 352 11.89 15.72 -12.52
CA ILE A 352 12.50 15.91 -13.83
C ILE A 352 11.47 15.74 -14.96
N ILE A 353 10.61 14.73 -14.90
CA ILE A 353 9.54 14.52 -15.89
C ILE A 353 8.60 15.73 -15.94
N GLY A 354 8.30 16.34 -14.79
CA GLY A 354 7.47 17.55 -14.70
C GLY A 354 8.05 18.79 -15.41
N ILE A 355 9.34 18.81 -15.75
CA ILE A 355 10.00 19.91 -16.48
C ILE A 355 9.74 19.84 -17.99
N ILE A 356 9.46 18.65 -18.53
CA ILE A 356 9.35 18.40 -19.97
C ILE A 356 8.31 19.30 -20.66
N PRO A 357 7.07 19.46 -20.14
CA PRO A 357 6.09 20.37 -20.74
C PRO A 357 6.56 21.84 -20.77
N CYS A 358 7.29 22.29 -19.74
CA CYS A 358 7.84 23.64 -19.69
C CYS A 358 8.91 23.84 -20.77
N MET A 359 9.80 22.86 -20.96
CA MET A 359 10.85 22.91 -22.00
C MET A 359 10.27 22.94 -23.41
N VAL A 360 9.25 22.13 -23.68
CA VAL A 360 8.54 22.13 -24.99
C VAL A 360 7.89 23.48 -25.26
N GLN A 361 7.31 24.12 -24.24
CA GLN A 361 6.68 25.43 -24.37
C GLN A 361 7.71 26.55 -24.60
N VAL A 362 8.89 26.51 -23.96
CA VAL A 362 9.97 27.47 -24.22
C VAL A 362 10.37 27.46 -25.70
N VAL A 363 10.54 26.26 -26.27
CA VAL A 363 10.83 26.11 -27.69
C VAL A 363 9.68 26.66 -28.53
N GLY A 364 8.43 26.33 -28.18
CA GLY A 364 7.24 26.82 -28.87
C GLY A 364 7.12 28.35 -28.95
N VAL A 365 7.49 29.09 -27.89
CA VAL A 365 7.41 30.57 -27.84
C VAL A 365 8.17 31.24 -28.99
N PHE A 366 9.28 30.65 -29.45
CA PHE A 366 10.10 31.20 -30.54
C PHE A 366 9.51 30.91 -31.94
N PHE A 367 8.80 29.80 -32.12
CA PHE A 367 8.28 29.36 -33.43
C PHE A 367 6.80 29.70 -33.68
N ILE A 368 6.02 29.98 -32.63
CA ILE A 368 4.61 30.38 -32.74
C ILE A 368 4.40 31.62 -33.63
N PRO A 369 5.24 32.68 -33.58
CA PRO A 369 5.08 33.84 -34.47
C PRO A 369 5.24 33.52 -35.97
N GLU A 370 6.02 32.50 -36.33
CA GLU A 370 6.21 32.04 -37.71
C GLU A 370 5.10 31.07 -38.16
N LEU A 371 4.70 30.14 -37.29
CA LEU A 371 3.60 29.19 -37.57
C LEU A 371 2.26 29.90 -37.77
N VAL A 372 2.01 30.97 -37.01
CA VAL A 372 0.82 31.81 -37.16
C VAL A 372 0.79 32.53 -38.52
N LYS A 373 1.95 32.81 -39.13
CA LYS A 373 2.02 33.40 -40.48
C LYS A 373 1.75 32.38 -41.59
N ILE A 374 2.31 31.17 -41.46
CA ILE A 374 2.24 30.13 -42.49
C ILE A 374 0.84 29.51 -42.58
N GLY A 375 0.10 29.43 -41.47
CA GLY A 375 -1.23 28.80 -41.44
C GLY A 375 -2.42 29.67 -41.85
N LYS A 376 -2.25 30.99 -42.06
CA LYS A 376 -3.39 31.94 -42.05
C LYS A 376 -3.92 32.43 -43.39
N GLU A 377 -3.22 32.23 -44.50
CA GLU A 377 -3.76 32.63 -45.82
C GLU A 377 -4.47 31.49 -46.55
N LYS A 378 -4.10 30.23 -46.31
CA LYS A 378 -4.50 29.14 -47.22
C LYS A 378 -5.88 28.50 -46.95
N ASP A 379 -6.51 28.69 -45.77
CA ASP A 379 -7.72 27.93 -45.41
C ASP A 379 -8.71 28.67 -44.46
N LEU A 380 -8.72 30.01 -44.41
CA LEU A 380 -9.57 30.76 -43.46
C LEU A 380 -11.08 30.48 -43.65
N GLU A 381 -11.58 30.61 -44.87
CA GLU A 381 -13.00 30.41 -45.19
C GLU A 381 -13.43 28.94 -45.02
N ALA A 382 -12.59 28.00 -45.47
CA ALA A 382 -12.83 26.56 -45.31
C ALA A 382 -12.88 26.13 -43.83
N THR A 383 -12.08 26.77 -42.97
CA THR A 383 -12.09 26.53 -41.52
C THR A 383 -13.33 27.13 -40.86
N LEU A 384 -13.70 28.36 -41.24
CA LEU A 384 -14.92 29.01 -40.74
C LEU A 384 -16.18 28.24 -41.12
N GLN A 385 -16.28 27.75 -42.37
CA GLN A 385 -17.39 26.90 -42.83
C GLN A 385 -17.44 25.56 -42.09
N ARG A 386 -16.31 24.98 -41.69
CA ARG A 386 -16.31 23.76 -40.85
C ARG A 386 -16.84 24.00 -39.44
N LEU A 387 -16.62 25.19 -38.87
CA LEU A 387 -17.03 25.54 -37.50
C LEU A 387 -18.48 26.01 -37.41
N ARG A 388 -18.97 26.75 -38.41
CA ARG A 388 -20.33 27.32 -38.45
C ARG A 388 -21.34 26.41 -39.16
N GLY A 389 -20.87 25.43 -39.93
CA GLY A 389 -21.68 24.57 -40.77
C GLY A 389 -21.48 24.90 -42.25
N LYS A 390 -21.57 23.87 -43.12
CA LYS A 390 -21.22 23.98 -44.55
C LYS A 390 -22.04 25.04 -45.32
N ASP A 391 -23.24 25.33 -44.86
CA ASP A 391 -24.19 26.24 -45.52
C ASP A 391 -24.28 27.63 -44.84
N ALA A 392 -23.44 27.90 -43.83
CA ALA A 392 -23.41 29.19 -43.16
C ALA A 392 -22.64 30.21 -44.01
N ASP A 393 -23.22 31.40 -44.23
CA ASP A 393 -22.52 32.51 -44.88
C ASP A 393 -21.47 33.09 -43.93
N VAL A 394 -20.21 32.76 -44.18
CA VAL A 394 -19.05 33.22 -43.41
C VAL A 394 -18.36 34.41 -44.08
N SER A 395 -18.88 34.92 -45.20
CA SER A 395 -18.19 35.90 -46.04
C SER A 395 -17.93 37.21 -45.30
N GLN A 396 -18.91 37.67 -44.52
CA GLN A 396 -18.78 38.87 -43.70
C GLN A 396 -17.82 38.66 -42.52
N GLU A 397 -17.93 37.55 -41.78
CA GLU A 397 -17.02 37.21 -40.68
C GLU A 397 -15.58 37.04 -41.20
N ALA A 398 -15.40 36.43 -42.37
CA ALA A 398 -14.10 36.27 -43.01
C ALA A 398 -13.52 37.60 -43.49
N ALA A 399 -14.34 38.51 -44.00
CA ALA A 399 -13.92 39.87 -44.40
C ALA A 399 -13.51 40.70 -43.18
N GLU A 400 -14.31 40.72 -42.11
CA GLU A 400 -13.97 41.39 -40.85
C GLU A 400 -12.67 40.85 -40.24
N ILE A 401 -12.47 39.52 -40.30
CA ILE A 401 -11.23 38.88 -39.86
C ILE A 401 -10.04 39.26 -40.75
N ARG A 402 -10.23 39.37 -42.08
CA ARG A 402 -9.18 39.82 -43.01
C ARG A 402 -8.78 41.28 -42.77
N ASP A 403 -9.74 42.18 -42.63
CA ASP A 403 -9.50 43.59 -42.33
C ASP A 403 -8.76 43.73 -41.00
N TYR A 404 -9.17 42.96 -39.99
CA TYR A 404 -8.45 42.88 -38.73
C TYR A 404 -7.01 42.36 -38.90
N PHE A 405 -6.76 41.41 -39.80
CA PHE A 405 -5.41 40.92 -40.09
C PHE A 405 -4.56 41.95 -40.83
N GLU A 406 -5.12 42.72 -41.76
CA GLU A 406 -4.41 43.81 -42.43
C GLU A 406 -4.00 44.89 -41.43
N ILE A 407 -4.88 45.27 -40.51
CA ILE A 407 -4.58 46.20 -39.41
C ILE A 407 -3.42 45.66 -38.56
N VAL A 408 -3.43 44.37 -38.20
CA VAL A 408 -2.37 43.74 -37.40
C VAL A 408 -1.05 43.63 -38.17
N GLN A 409 -1.06 43.45 -39.49
CA GLN A 409 0.15 43.43 -40.32
C GLN A 409 0.79 44.81 -40.50
N GLN A 410 -0.01 45.88 -40.44
CA GLN A 410 0.46 47.27 -40.48
C GLN A 410 1.08 47.73 -39.16
N LEU A 411 0.80 47.05 -38.04
CA LEU A 411 1.46 47.32 -36.77
C LEU A 411 2.96 46.96 -36.83
N PRO A 412 3.86 47.78 -36.25
CA PRO A 412 5.28 47.48 -36.21
C PRO A 412 5.52 46.14 -35.51
N LYS A 413 6.27 45.24 -36.17
CA LYS A 413 6.59 43.91 -35.65
C LYS A 413 7.31 44.00 -34.30
N ALA A 414 6.58 43.76 -33.21
CA ALA A 414 7.16 43.65 -31.89
C ALA A 414 8.06 42.40 -31.83
N ARG A 415 9.35 42.58 -31.58
CA ARG A 415 10.27 41.51 -31.22
C ARG A 415 9.90 40.98 -29.84
N PHE A 416 10.31 39.76 -29.51
CA PHE A 416 10.04 39.18 -28.18
C PHE A 416 10.45 40.10 -27.02
N LEU A 417 11.55 40.84 -27.15
CA LEU A 417 12.02 41.78 -26.12
C LEU A 417 11.16 43.04 -26.01
N ASP A 418 10.40 43.40 -27.04
CA ASP A 418 9.58 44.62 -27.05
C ASP A 418 8.40 44.52 -26.06
N MET A 419 7.98 43.30 -25.68
CA MET A 419 6.93 43.10 -24.67
C MET A 419 7.35 43.54 -23.26
N PHE A 420 8.65 43.70 -23.00
CA PHE A 420 9.18 44.18 -21.71
C PHE A 420 9.28 45.71 -21.65
N GLN A 421 8.80 46.42 -22.67
CA GLN A 421 8.67 47.88 -22.63
C GLN A 421 7.64 48.30 -21.58
N ARG A 422 7.90 49.43 -20.91
CA ARG A 422 7.07 49.98 -19.82
C ARG A 422 5.57 50.09 -20.17
N LYS A 423 5.26 50.40 -21.44
CA LYS A 423 3.90 50.51 -21.97
C LYS A 423 3.07 49.22 -21.90
N TYR A 424 3.73 48.05 -21.89
CA TYR A 424 3.05 46.75 -21.80
C TYR A 424 3.10 46.13 -20.39
N ALA A 425 3.89 46.72 -19.48
CA ALA A 425 4.18 46.15 -18.17
C ALA A 425 2.91 45.92 -17.34
N HIS A 426 1.95 46.86 -17.38
CA HIS A 426 0.69 46.74 -16.65
C HIS A 426 -0.16 45.59 -17.21
N SER A 427 -0.48 45.60 -18.51
CA SER A 427 -1.29 44.55 -19.16
C SER A 427 -0.66 43.15 -19.03
N LEU A 428 0.67 43.05 -19.16
CA LEU A 428 1.39 41.78 -19.02
C LEU A 428 1.33 41.27 -17.56
N THR A 429 1.49 42.15 -16.58
CA THR A 429 1.42 41.80 -15.15
C THR A 429 0.02 41.35 -14.77
N VAL A 430 -1.02 42.06 -15.21
CA VAL A 430 -2.42 41.69 -14.95
C VAL A 430 -2.74 40.34 -15.61
N ALA A 431 -2.36 40.14 -16.88
CA ALA A 431 -2.62 38.88 -17.59
C ALA A 431 -1.86 37.68 -16.99
N LEU A 432 -0.59 37.86 -16.57
CA LEU A 432 0.20 36.87 -15.83
C LEU A 432 -0.46 36.47 -14.51
N MET A 433 -0.89 37.45 -13.73
CA MET A 433 -1.49 37.22 -12.42
C MET A 433 -2.86 36.55 -12.55
N VAL A 434 -3.70 36.97 -13.50
CA VAL A 434 -5.00 36.35 -13.79
C VAL A 434 -4.84 34.88 -14.19
N LYS A 435 -3.89 34.56 -15.10
CA LYS A 435 -3.68 33.17 -15.55
C LYS A 435 -3.07 32.28 -14.46
N SER A 436 -2.10 32.78 -13.71
CA SER A 436 -1.48 32.03 -12.60
C SER A 436 -2.43 31.80 -11.42
N SER A 437 -3.39 32.69 -11.22
CA SER A 437 -4.45 32.55 -10.21
C SER A 437 -5.44 31.44 -10.53
N PHE A 438 -5.77 31.27 -11.82
CA PHE A 438 -6.70 30.24 -12.29
C PHE A 438 -6.13 28.82 -12.17
N TYR A 439 -4.84 28.64 -12.52
CA TYR A 439 -4.22 27.32 -12.45
C TYR A 439 -3.96 26.87 -11.02
N LYS A 440 -3.51 27.78 -10.13
CA LYS A 440 -3.36 27.50 -8.68
C LYS A 440 -4.65 27.00 -8.03
N PHE A 441 -5.80 27.29 -8.64
CA PHE A 441 -7.12 26.95 -8.18
C PHE A 441 -7.70 25.64 -8.80
N VAL A 442 -7.17 25.12 -9.91
CA VAL A 442 -7.69 23.87 -10.52
C VAL A 442 -6.89 22.65 -10.08
N THR A 443 -5.57 22.77 -9.98
CA THR A 443 -4.67 21.62 -9.79
C THR A 443 -4.49 21.23 -8.33
N PHE A 444 -4.91 22.08 -7.40
CA PHE A 444 -4.54 21.98 -5.98
C PHE A 444 -5.70 21.72 -5.02
N GLU A 445 -6.96 21.73 -5.47
CA GLU A 445 -8.11 21.84 -4.57
C GLU A 445 -8.70 20.50 -4.07
N VAL A 446 -8.56 19.42 -4.83
CA VAL A 446 -9.18 18.13 -4.49
C VAL A 446 -8.34 17.30 -3.49
N PRO A 447 -7.01 17.16 -3.66
CA PRO A 447 -6.20 16.38 -2.72
C PRO A 447 -6.00 17.07 -1.34
N LYS A 448 -6.05 18.41 -1.28
CA LYS A 448 -5.79 19.21 -0.07
C LYS A 448 -6.92 19.15 0.95
N THR A 449 -8.17 19.14 0.49
CA THR A 449 -9.33 18.96 1.36
C THR A 449 -9.30 17.56 2.00
N LEU A 450 -8.95 16.54 1.23
CA LEU A 450 -8.75 15.17 1.73
C LEU A 450 -7.58 15.07 2.73
N SER A 451 -6.44 15.70 2.44
CA SER A 451 -5.25 15.67 3.31
C SER A 451 -5.49 16.36 4.66
N PHE A 452 -6.18 17.50 4.67
CA PHE A 452 -6.53 18.21 5.90
C PHE A 452 -7.55 17.41 6.74
N LEU A 453 -8.58 16.84 6.10
CA LEU A 453 -9.52 15.92 6.74
C LEU A 453 -8.79 14.75 7.41
N ASN A 454 -7.89 14.07 6.67
CA ASN A 454 -7.20 12.86 7.13
C ASN A 454 -6.18 13.14 8.26
N CYS A 455 -5.53 14.32 8.25
CA CYS A 455 -4.56 14.71 9.29
C CYS A 455 -5.24 15.15 10.60
N HIS A 456 -6.42 15.79 10.52
CA HIS A 456 -7.14 16.29 11.70
C HIS A 456 -8.02 15.22 12.37
N GLU A 457 -8.52 14.23 11.61
CA GLU A 457 -9.21 13.05 12.18
C GLU A 457 -8.31 12.26 13.14
N HIS A 458 -7.00 12.28 12.90
CA HIS A 458 -6.03 11.49 13.65
C HIS A 458 -5.52 12.16 14.95
N ASN A 459 -5.71 13.47 15.15
CA ASN A 459 -4.93 14.22 16.16
C ASN A 459 -5.72 14.94 17.27
N LEU A 460 -7.07 14.96 17.27
CA LEU A 460 -7.81 15.70 18.30
C LEU A 460 -8.98 14.89 18.90
N ASN A 461 -8.75 14.39 20.10
CA ASN A 461 -9.69 13.54 20.86
C ASN A 461 -10.54 14.32 21.89
N GLN A 462 -10.59 15.67 21.84
CA GLN A 462 -11.14 16.46 22.96
C GLN A 462 -12.33 17.39 22.64
N ASN A 463 -12.66 17.72 21.38
CA ASN A 463 -13.95 18.39 21.10
C ASN A 463 -14.37 18.28 19.63
N LYS A 464 -15.22 17.29 19.32
CA LYS A 464 -15.64 16.97 17.94
C LYS A 464 -16.49 18.07 17.30
N ASP A 465 -17.29 18.78 18.08
CA ASP A 465 -18.26 19.76 17.57
C ASP A 465 -17.61 21.07 17.14
N LEU A 466 -16.68 21.61 17.94
CA LEU A 466 -15.92 22.83 17.58
C LEU A 466 -15.05 22.58 16.34
N THR A 467 -14.49 21.38 16.23
CA THR A 467 -13.68 20.96 15.08
C THR A 467 -14.55 20.89 13.82
N ALA A 468 -15.72 20.26 13.89
CA ALA A 468 -16.66 20.20 12.77
C ALA A 468 -17.12 21.61 12.32
N ILE A 469 -17.35 22.52 13.26
CA ILE A 469 -17.72 23.91 12.95
C ILE A 469 -16.58 24.65 12.27
N LEU A 470 -15.33 24.54 12.75
CA LEU A 470 -14.17 25.20 12.13
C LEU A 470 -13.87 24.64 10.73
N VAL A 471 -13.97 23.32 10.56
CA VAL A 471 -13.82 22.67 9.24
C VAL A 471 -14.93 23.10 8.30
N PHE A 472 -16.19 23.11 8.74
CA PHE A 472 -17.33 23.56 7.94
C PHE A 472 -17.21 25.04 7.57
N SER A 473 -16.84 25.91 8.51
CA SER A 473 -16.62 27.34 8.29
C SER A 473 -15.51 27.59 7.27
N GLY A 474 -14.40 26.85 7.39
CA GLY A 474 -13.29 26.89 6.45
C GLY A 474 -13.71 26.43 5.05
N ILE A 475 -14.52 25.37 4.94
CA ILE A 475 -15.08 24.88 3.67
C ILE A 475 -16.05 25.90 3.07
N GLN A 476 -16.91 26.55 3.86
CA GLN A 476 -17.85 27.56 3.35
C GLN A 476 -17.14 28.82 2.86
N LEU A 477 -16.16 29.32 3.60
CA LEU A 477 -15.31 30.45 3.18
C LEU A 477 -14.52 30.08 1.90
N TYR A 478 -13.99 28.87 1.86
CA TYR A 478 -13.30 28.31 0.71
C TYR A 478 -14.21 28.21 -0.52
N VAL A 479 -15.40 27.60 -0.42
CA VAL A 479 -16.37 27.47 -1.51
C VAL A 479 -16.85 28.85 -2.00
N ALA A 480 -17.07 29.79 -1.09
CA ALA A 480 -17.46 31.17 -1.45
C ALA A 480 -16.36 31.90 -2.25
N THR A 481 -15.09 31.77 -1.84
CA THR A 481 -13.94 32.36 -2.57
C THR A 481 -13.67 31.62 -3.90
N ALA A 482 -13.85 30.30 -3.93
CA ALA A 482 -13.67 29.43 -5.08
C ALA A 482 -14.68 29.70 -6.21
N VAL A 483 -15.97 29.84 -5.86
CA VAL A 483 -17.04 30.17 -6.80
C VAL A 483 -16.91 31.61 -7.30
N GLY A 484 -16.51 32.55 -6.43
CA GLY A 484 -16.25 33.94 -6.81
C GLY A 484 -15.13 34.11 -7.86
N CYS A 485 -14.07 33.30 -7.78
CA CYS A 485 -12.96 33.32 -8.74
C CYS A 485 -13.30 32.63 -10.08
N ARG A 486 -14.09 31.54 -10.09
CA ARG A 486 -14.51 30.84 -11.33
C ARG A 486 -15.34 31.70 -12.27
N VAL A 487 -16.16 32.60 -11.72
CA VAL A 487 -17.08 33.43 -12.52
C VAL A 487 -16.35 34.61 -13.20
N ARG A 488 -15.20 35.05 -12.68
CA ARG A 488 -14.46 36.21 -13.21
C ARG A 488 -13.25 35.88 -14.08
N VAL A 489 -12.69 34.67 -14.00
CA VAL A 489 -11.41 34.33 -14.65
C VAL A 489 -11.55 33.03 -15.44
N THR A 490 -11.70 33.13 -16.76
CA THR A 490 -11.51 32.01 -17.70
C THR A 490 -10.25 32.24 -18.51
N ASP A 491 -9.62 31.18 -19.05
CA ASP A 491 -8.42 31.29 -19.91
C ASP A 491 -8.58 32.26 -21.10
N SER A 492 -9.83 32.48 -21.54
CA SER A 492 -10.19 33.49 -22.54
C SER A 492 -10.01 34.93 -22.06
N HIS A 493 -10.25 35.24 -20.77
CA HIS A 493 -10.13 36.59 -20.20
C HIS A 493 -8.69 37.06 -20.06
N ALA A 494 -7.73 36.18 -19.75
CA ALA A 494 -6.32 36.59 -19.67
C ALA A 494 -5.75 36.98 -21.06
N ASN A 495 -6.20 36.29 -22.10
CA ASN A 495 -5.78 36.56 -23.48
C ASN A 495 -6.44 37.81 -24.08
N THR A 496 -7.59 38.26 -23.58
CA THR A 496 -8.25 39.51 -24.02
C THR A 496 -7.60 40.76 -23.43
N LEU A 497 -6.89 40.64 -22.31
CA LEU A 497 -6.17 41.76 -21.66
C LEU A 497 -4.84 42.12 -22.36
N LEU A 498 -4.39 41.31 -23.32
CA LEU A 498 -3.13 41.51 -24.03
C LEU A 498 -3.30 42.39 -25.28
N PRO A 499 -2.43 43.39 -25.47
CA PRO A 499 -2.37 44.18 -26.70
C PRO A 499 -2.11 43.31 -27.94
N LEU A 500 -2.73 43.68 -29.06
CA LEU A 500 -2.81 42.84 -30.27
C LEU A 500 -1.46 42.57 -30.93
N ASP A 501 -0.56 43.56 -30.88
CA ASP A 501 0.79 43.53 -31.41
C ASP A 501 1.72 42.54 -30.69
N ILE A 502 1.48 42.25 -29.41
CA ILE A 502 2.27 41.30 -28.60
C ILE A 502 1.50 40.04 -28.19
N LYS A 503 0.20 39.94 -28.48
CA LYS A 503 -0.73 38.90 -27.96
C LYS A 503 -0.23 37.47 -28.10
N GLY A 504 0.36 37.11 -29.24
CA GLY A 504 0.89 35.75 -29.49
C GLY A 504 2.09 35.40 -28.60
N SER A 505 3.10 36.27 -28.57
CA SER A 505 4.31 36.05 -27.78
C SER A 505 4.06 36.21 -26.29
N ALA A 506 3.28 37.22 -25.89
CA ALA A 506 2.88 37.42 -24.49
C ALA A 506 2.01 36.27 -23.96
N GLY A 507 1.04 35.79 -24.75
CA GLY A 507 0.21 34.65 -24.36
C GLY A 507 1.00 33.36 -24.16
N SER A 508 2.05 33.15 -24.97
CA SER A 508 2.97 32.01 -24.84
C SER A 508 3.84 32.13 -23.59
N LEU A 509 4.41 33.31 -23.33
CA LEU A 509 5.17 33.59 -22.10
C LEU A 509 4.32 33.39 -20.84
N ILE A 510 3.09 33.90 -20.84
CA ILE A 510 2.15 33.75 -19.72
C ILE A 510 1.82 32.28 -19.48
N THR A 511 1.63 31.49 -20.54
CA THR A 511 1.41 30.05 -20.43
C THR A 511 2.63 29.34 -19.84
N PHE A 512 3.83 29.66 -20.31
CA PHE A 512 5.07 29.13 -19.74
C PHE A 512 5.22 29.49 -18.25
N CYS A 513 5.08 30.76 -17.89
CA CYS A 513 5.16 31.20 -16.49
C CYS A 513 4.13 30.49 -15.61
N ASN A 514 2.94 30.23 -16.14
CA ASN A 514 1.92 29.47 -15.44
C ASN A 514 2.37 28.02 -15.15
N TRP A 515 2.82 27.28 -16.16
CA TRP A 515 3.31 25.90 -15.98
C TRP A 515 4.59 25.80 -15.14
N ALA A 516 5.51 26.76 -15.29
CA ALA A 516 6.72 26.84 -14.48
C ALA A 516 6.38 27.10 -13.00
N SER A 517 5.47 28.04 -12.73
CA SER A 517 4.99 28.32 -11.36
C SER A 517 4.28 27.11 -10.75
N ALA A 518 3.49 26.39 -11.55
CA ALA A 518 2.84 25.16 -11.14
C ALA A 518 3.83 24.08 -10.73
N TRP A 519 4.90 23.92 -11.50
CA TRP A 519 5.97 22.96 -11.20
C TRP A 519 6.71 23.33 -9.91
N VAL A 520 7.12 24.61 -9.76
CA VAL A 520 7.80 25.09 -8.54
C VAL A 520 6.94 24.88 -7.30
N VAL A 521 5.65 25.20 -7.37
CA VAL A 521 4.73 25.00 -6.23
C VAL A 521 4.50 23.52 -5.96
N SER A 522 4.33 22.69 -7.00
CA SER A 522 4.15 21.23 -6.83
C SER A 522 5.39 20.57 -6.21
N TYR A 523 6.58 21.02 -6.60
CA TYR A 523 7.85 20.57 -6.03
C TYR A 523 8.02 21.03 -4.58
N GLY A 524 7.77 22.32 -4.31
CA GLY A 524 7.90 22.92 -2.98
C GLY A 524 6.86 22.44 -1.98
N TYR A 525 5.69 21.99 -2.45
CA TYR A 525 4.55 21.63 -1.61
C TYR A 525 4.90 20.56 -0.57
N ILE A 526 5.62 19.50 -0.97
CA ILE A 526 5.98 18.40 -0.06
C ILE A 526 6.85 18.92 1.08
N PHE A 527 7.83 19.78 0.79
CA PHE A 527 8.73 20.34 1.80
C PHE A 527 8.02 21.28 2.78
N ILE A 528 7.05 22.07 2.33
CA ILE A 528 6.28 22.99 3.20
C ILE A 528 5.29 22.17 4.05
N LEU A 529 4.69 21.12 3.48
CA LEU A 529 3.78 20.21 4.19
C LEU A 529 4.49 19.45 5.30
N ASP A 530 5.69 18.91 5.02
CA ASP A 530 6.53 18.23 6.01
C ASP A 530 6.97 19.17 7.14
N TRP A 531 7.16 20.46 6.84
CA TRP A 531 7.48 21.47 7.84
C TRP A 531 6.33 21.72 8.81
N ASN A 532 5.13 22.05 8.30
CA ASN A 532 3.94 22.24 9.13
C ASN A 532 2.64 22.19 8.29
N PRO A 533 1.73 21.23 8.49
CA PRO A 533 0.48 21.17 7.75
C PRO A 533 -0.44 22.38 7.95
N ALA A 534 -0.57 22.89 9.17
CA ALA A 534 -1.38 24.07 9.48
C ALA A 534 -0.73 25.35 8.92
N GLY A 535 0.59 25.49 9.06
CA GLY A 535 1.35 26.59 8.46
C GLY A 535 1.25 26.60 6.93
N THR A 536 1.30 25.44 6.30
CA THR A 536 1.06 25.27 4.86
C THR A 536 -0.31 25.78 4.46
N PHE A 537 -1.36 25.42 5.23
CA PHE A 537 -2.72 25.90 5.00
C PHE A 537 -2.81 27.43 5.07
N PHE A 538 -2.26 28.06 6.12
CA PHE A 538 -2.32 29.52 6.29
C PHE A 538 -1.53 30.29 5.22
N ILE A 539 -0.34 29.81 4.84
CA ILE A 539 0.46 30.41 3.77
C ILE A 539 -0.33 30.39 2.45
N LEU A 540 -0.92 29.24 2.12
CA LEU A 540 -1.70 29.08 0.89
C LEU A 540 -3.01 29.88 0.94
N ALA A 541 -3.71 29.92 2.07
CA ALA A 541 -4.90 30.73 2.26
C ALA A 541 -4.60 32.23 2.13
N GLY A 542 -3.46 32.69 2.66
CA GLY A 542 -2.97 34.05 2.49
C GLY A 542 -2.68 34.40 1.03
N ILE A 543 -2.07 33.48 0.27
CA ILE A 543 -1.87 33.63 -1.18
C ILE A 543 -3.22 33.75 -1.90
N CYS A 544 -4.19 32.89 -1.61
CA CYS A 544 -5.53 32.96 -2.21
C CYS A 544 -6.26 34.27 -1.86
N ALA A 545 -6.20 34.72 -0.61
CA ALA A 545 -6.79 36.00 -0.20
C ALA A 545 -6.13 37.19 -0.92
N SER A 546 -4.81 37.18 -1.06
CA SER A 546 -4.08 38.21 -1.81
C SER A 546 -4.47 38.26 -3.29
N THR A 547 -4.72 37.08 -3.89
CA THR A 547 -5.21 36.95 -5.26
C THR A 547 -6.61 37.55 -5.43
N VAL A 548 -7.53 37.32 -4.48
CA VAL A 548 -8.88 37.92 -4.52
C VAL A 548 -8.79 39.44 -4.45
N VAL A 549 -7.94 39.98 -3.56
CA VAL A 549 -7.70 41.43 -3.45
C VAL A 549 -7.10 42.00 -4.73
N PHE A 550 -6.16 41.29 -5.35
CA PHE A 550 -5.56 41.67 -6.63
C PHE A 550 -6.61 41.73 -7.73
N VAL A 551 -7.41 40.68 -7.90
CA VAL A 551 -8.47 40.62 -8.92
C VAL A 551 -9.51 41.72 -8.69
N ALA A 552 -9.89 41.99 -7.45
CA ALA A 552 -10.87 43.02 -7.12
C ALA A 552 -10.36 44.46 -7.39
N LYS A 553 -9.05 44.71 -7.28
CA LYS A 553 -8.49 46.07 -7.41
C LYS A 553 -7.83 46.37 -8.76
N LEU A 554 -7.28 45.37 -9.43
CA LEU A 554 -6.37 45.57 -10.57
C LEU A 554 -6.85 44.91 -11.87
N VAL A 555 -7.88 44.06 -11.82
CA VAL A 555 -8.49 43.52 -13.05
C VAL A 555 -9.68 44.41 -13.43
N PRO A 556 -9.65 45.04 -14.62
CA PRO A 556 -10.74 45.90 -15.05
C PRO A 556 -12.02 45.10 -15.32
N GLU A 557 -13.18 45.70 -15.03
CA GLU A 557 -14.50 45.14 -15.35
C GLU A 557 -14.65 45.06 -16.88
N THR A 558 -14.76 43.85 -17.42
CA THR A 558 -14.87 43.59 -18.87
C THR A 558 -16.32 43.52 -19.37
N LYS A 559 -17.30 43.54 -18.47
CA LYS A 559 -18.71 43.33 -18.81
C LYS A 559 -19.26 44.53 -19.59
N GLY A 560 -19.63 44.30 -20.85
CA GLY A 560 -20.25 45.30 -21.71
C GLY A 560 -19.29 46.32 -22.34
N ARG A 561 -17.97 46.09 -22.29
CA ARG A 561 -16.94 46.93 -22.92
C ARG A 561 -16.35 46.28 -24.16
N THR A 562 -15.95 47.08 -25.15
CA THR A 562 -15.22 46.58 -26.32
C THR A 562 -13.76 46.27 -25.97
N LEU A 563 -13.06 45.53 -26.85
CA LEU A 563 -11.65 45.16 -26.64
C LEU A 563 -10.76 46.41 -26.56
N GLU A 564 -11.07 47.41 -27.38
CA GLU A 564 -10.37 48.69 -27.46
C GLU A 564 -10.56 49.51 -26.19
N GLU A 565 -11.78 49.53 -25.63
CA GLU A 565 -12.10 50.20 -24.36
C GLU A 565 -11.37 49.55 -23.17
N ILE A 566 -11.29 48.22 -23.15
CA ILE A 566 -10.54 47.46 -22.14
C ILE A 566 -9.04 47.78 -22.24
N GLN A 567 -8.48 47.79 -23.46
CA GLN A 567 -7.07 48.11 -23.70
C GLN A 567 -6.74 49.57 -23.35
N ALA A 568 -7.61 50.52 -23.69
CA ALA A 568 -7.47 51.93 -23.33
C ALA A 568 -7.52 52.15 -21.80
N SER A 569 -8.35 51.36 -21.09
CA SER A 569 -8.41 51.41 -19.62
C SER A 569 -7.14 50.89 -18.94
N LEU A 570 -6.38 50.01 -19.60
CA LEU A 570 -5.13 49.44 -19.09
C LEU A 570 -3.92 50.34 -19.39
N THR A 571 -3.96 51.16 -20.43
CA THR A 571 -2.92 52.15 -20.76
C THR A 571 -3.04 53.44 -19.96
N LEU A 572 -4.20 53.72 -19.35
CA LEU A 572 -4.39 54.88 -18.44
C LEU A 572 -3.63 54.76 -17.10
N PHE A 573 -3.05 53.60 -16.78
CA PHE A 573 -2.30 53.34 -15.55
C PHE A 573 -0.77 53.24 -15.73
N THR A 574 -0.25 53.53 -16.93
CA THR A 574 1.20 53.65 -17.22
C THR A 574 1.63 55.10 -17.28
#